data_AF-A0A6B1G0E8-F1
#
_entry.id   AF-A0A6B1G0E8-F1
#
_cell.length_a   1.000
_cell.length_b   1.000
_cell.length_c   1.000
_cell.angle_alpha   90.00
_cell.angle_beta   90.00
_cell.angle_gamma   90.00
#
_symmetry.space_group_name_H-M   'P 1'
#
loop_
_entity.id
_entity.type
_entity.pdbx_description
1 polymer ?
#
loop_
_entity_poly.entity_id
_entity_poly.type
_entity_poly.pdbx_seq_one_letter_code
_entity_poly.pdbx_strand_id
1 'polypeptide(L)'
;MPDRLIDQMPPALCGLWLLGWSSGLAGEELLARPEIVALAILGLLGSAIATFTTTTRQEHTTFVLITAVGIAGLTSILSEIRGPAAVLWPTTTFALGGGLWLIGERIWRAWHWQIPISVGVLALVGVPFTPGFLTQSVVAQLVVVGSCPDANTLCGRLGVLMWPLFAAYIVTQMIYVSSLLRSWDSEPGGSVWELSPNAWVIGRLLAYVVVLAIPLATAGLFPVMMTNLANLPDAIPRGAGNPPSAVAGWQVWLTLAGPLTLGILLAIARTHVREALSTSENRAGTLPTLRSWSSRIARLATLDWISRLTRWGTGRAGAVWDVGLEIVEGAGHMGWVVVFGIIGYLLLSA
;
A
#
# COMPACT_ATOMS: atom_id res chain seq x y z
N MET A 1 -17.71 14.46 2.13
CA MET A 1 -16.40 15.16 2.19
C MET A 1 -15.24 14.16 2.00
N PRO A 2 -14.95 13.77 0.74
CA PRO A 2 -13.86 12.86 0.35
C PRO A 2 -12.51 13.55 0.11
N ASP A 3 -12.39 14.87 0.28
CA ASP A 3 -11.14 15.62 0.03
C ASP A 3 -10.01 15.20 0.98
N ARG A 4 -10.36 14.76 2.21
CA ARG A 4 -9.42 14.28 3.21
C ARG A 4 -8.58 13.06 2.81
N LEU A 5 -9.00 12.28 1.81
CA LEU A 5 -8.26 11.08 1.34
C LEU A 5 -7.15 11.42 0.37
N ILE A 6 -7.36 12.42 -0.50
CA ILE A 6 -6.29 12.96 -1.35
C ILE A 6 -5.26 13.66 -0.47
N ASP A 7 -5.69 14.34 0.59
CA ASP A 7 -4.80 14.98 1.57
C ASP A 7 -3.87 13.98 2.29
N GLN A 8 -4.23 12.69 2.33
CA GLN A 8 -3.44 11.64 2.97
C GLN A 8 -2.39 10.99 2.05
N MET A 9 -2.48 11.20 0.73
CA MET A 9 -1.49 10.64 -0.22
C MET A 9 -0.12 11.34 -0.16
N PRO A 10 -0.03 12.70 -0.15
CA PRO A 10 1.25 13.39 -0.03
C PRO A 10 2.08 12.98 1.20
N PRO A 11 1.54 12.92 2.44
CA PRO A 11 2.35 12.51 3.58
C PRO A 11 2.78 11.05 3.51
N ALA A 12 1.97 10.16 2.93
CA ALA A 12 2.38 8.78 2.68
C ALA A 12 3.54 8.69 1.69
N LEU A 13 3.49 9.44 0.59
CA LEU A 13 4.56 9.51 -0.41
C LEU A 13 5.85 10.10 0.17
N CYS A 14 5.75 11.18 0.95
CA CYS A 14 6.89 11.75 1.66
C CYS A 14 7.49 10.74 2.65
N GLY A 15 6.66 10.00 3.38
CA GLY A 15 7.11 8.94 4.30
C GLY A 15 7.86 7.82 3.59
N LEU A 16 7.34 7.34 2.45
CA LEU A 16 8.03 6.36 1.61
C LEU A 16 9.35 6.91 1.07
N TRP A 17 9.37 8.17 0.63
CA TRP A 17 10.60 8.80 0.14
C TRP A 17 11.66 8.92 1.24
N LEU A 18 11.27 9.36 2.44
CA LEU A 18 12.15 9.41 3.61
C LEU A 18 12.67 8.03 4.00
N LEU A 19 11.84 6.99 3.88
CA LEU A 19 12.26 5.60 4.10
C LEU A 19 13.32 5.17 3.07
N GLY A 20 13.21 5.61 1.83
CA GLY A 20 14.25 5.39 0.81
C GLY A 20 15.57 6.02 1.21
N TRP A 21 15.56 7.29 1.60
CA TRP A 21 16.76 7.98 2.08
C TRP A 21 17.36 7.36 3.35
N SER A 22 16.53 7.01 4.33
CA SER A 22 17.01 6.39 5.56
C SER A 22 17.58 5.00 5.30
N SER A 23 17.04 4.25 4.34
CA SER A 23 17.59 2.95 3.92
C SER A 23 18.96 3.04 3.25
N GLY A 24 19.29 4.18 2.65
CA GLY A 24 20.62 4.44 2.10
C GLY A 24 21.64 4.86 3.16
N LEU A 25 21.18 5.40 4.29
CA LEU A 25 22.03 5.87 5.40
C LEU A 25 22.20 4.82 6.50
N ALA A 26 21.22 3.94 6.69
CA ALA A 26 21.28 2.86 7.66
C ALA A 26 22.23 1.74 7.17
N GLY A 27 23.10 1.26 8.07
CA GLY A 27 24.03 0.16 7.78
C GLY A 27 23.32 -1.10 7.25
N GLU A 28 24.07 -1.91 6.49
CA GLU A 28 23.60 -2.89 5.50
C GLU A 28 22.52 -3.90 5.95
N GLU A 29 22.27 -4.08 7.25
CA GLU A 29 21.44 -5.17 7.77
C GLU A 29 20.24 -4.75 8.62
N LEU A 30 20.08 -3.47 8.97
CA LEU A 30 19.17 -3.15 10.08
C LEU A 30 17.69 -3.15 9.70
N LEU A 31 17.33 -2.68 8.49
CA LEU A 31 15.94 -2.65 8.02
C LEU A 31 15.44 -4.00 7.51
N ALA A 32 16.34 -4.82 6.94
CA ALA A 32 16.00 -6.14 6.42
C ALA A 32 15.91 -7.22 7.52
N ARG A 33 15.96 -6.83 8.80
CA ARG A 33 15.82 -7.76 9.92
C ARG A 33 14.45 -8.45 9.86
N PRO A 34 14.41 -9.77 10.12
CA PRO A 34 13.18 -10.55 10.03
C PRO A 34 12.08 -10.04 10.98
N GLU A 35 12.47 -9.45 12.12
CA GLU A 35 11.55 -8.90 13.11
C GLU A 35 10.78 -7.68 12.58
N ILE A 36 11.47 -6.80 11.85
CA ILE A 36 10.86 -5.61 11.24
C ILE A 36 9.94 -6.03 10.10
N VAL A 37 10.38 -6.99 9.28
CA VAL A 37 9.56 -7.59 8.22
C VAL A 37 8.30 -8.25 8.80
N ALA A 38 8.43 -8.98 9.91
CA ALA A 38 7.32 -9.60 10.61
C ALA A 38 6.32 -8.57 11.13
N LEU A 39 6.81 -7.51 11.80
CA LEU A 39 5.95 -6.43 12.30
C LEU A 39 5.23 -5.70 11.15
N ALA A 40 5.92 -5.45 10.03
CA ALA A 40 5.32 -4.84 8.85
C ALA A 40 4.21 -5.71 8.26
N ILE A 41 4.45 -7.02 8.10
CA ILE A 41 3.46 -7.97 7.58
C ILE A 41 2.26 -8.11 8.54
N LEU A 42 2.49 -8.14 9.85
CA LEU A 42 1.40 -8.19 10.84
C LEU A 42 0.55 -6.91 10.82
N GLY A 43 1.18 -5.74 10.71
CA GLY A 43 0.48 -4.46 10.56
C GLY A 43 -0.35 -4.42 9.27
N LEU A 44 0.22 -4.92 8.18
CA LEU A 44 -0.45 -5.06 6.89
C LEU A 44 -1.65 -6.00 6.94
N LEU A 45 -1.49 -7.17 7.56
CA LEU A 45 -2.57 -8.13 7.75
C LEU A 45 -3.72 -7.51 8.55
N GLY A 46 -3.41 -6.78 9.62
CA GLY A 46 -4.40 -6.03 10.38
C GLY A 46 -5.18 -5.02 9.53
N SER A 47 -4.50 -4.26 8.68
CA SER A 47 -5.12 -3.31 7.75
C SER A 47 -5.98 -4.01 6.68
N ALA A 48 -5.49 -5.12 6.12
CA ALA A 48 -6.25 -5.90 5.13
C ALA A 48 -7.54 -6.48 5.74
N ILE A 49 -7.47 -7.05 6.94
CA ILE A 49 -8.64 -7.55 7.68
C ILE A 49 -9.63 -6.41 7.98
N ALA A 50 -9.14 -5.24 8.39
CA ALA A 50 -10.00 -4.06 8.58
C ALA A 50 -10.70 -3.66 7.26
N THR A 51 -9.99 -3.71 6.14
CA THR A 51 -10.55 -3.44 4.82
C THR A 51 -11.68 -4.40 4.44
N PHE A 52 -11.55 -5.68 4.79
CA PHE A 52 -12.55 -6.70 4.50
C PHE A 52 -13.81 -6.58 5.36
N THR A 53 -13.64 -6.18 6.63
CA THR A 53 -14.71 -6.12 7.64
C THR A 53 -15.51 -4.81 7.64
N THR A 54 -14.95 -3.74 7.08
CA THR A 54 -15.61 -2.42 7.05
C THR A 54 -16.87 -2.41 6.17
N THR A 55 -17.90 -1.77 6.70
CA THR A 55 -19.20 -1.61 6.02
C THR A 55 -19.32 -0.26 5.33
N THR A 56 -18.69 0.79 5.87
CA THR A 56 -18.74 2.13 5.27
C THR A 56 -17.73 2.26 4.13
N ARG A 57 -18.12 2.97 3.08
CA ARG A 57 -17.29 3.17 1.89
C ARG A 57 -16.02 3.96 2.18
N GLN A 58 -16.13 5.01 2.99
CA GLN A 58 -15.00 5.88 3.31
C GLN A 58 -13.92 5.13 4.11
N GLU A 59 -14.32 4.36 5.12
CA GLU A 59 -13.36 3.52 5.88
C GLU A 59 -12.73 2.47 4.97
N HIS A 60 -13.51 1.84 4.09
CA HIS A 60 -12.99 0.88 3.13
C HIS A 60 -11.92 1.49 2.22
N THR A 61 -12.18 2.65 1.60
CA THR A 61 -11.18 3.33 0.76
C THR A 61 -9.92 3.72 1.51
N THR A 62 -10.05 4.17 2.76
CA THR A 62 -8.90 4.52 3.61
C THR A 62 -8.05 3.29 3.91
N PHE A 63 -8.66 2.18 4.33
CA PHE A 63 -7.89 0.97 4.65
C PHE A 63 -7.28 0.32 3.42
N VAL A 64 -7.91 0.41 2.23
CA VAL A 64 -7.28 0.00 0.96
C VAL A 64 -5.99 0.79 0.74
N LEU A 65 -6.02 2.12 0.88
CA LEU A 65 -4.83 2.95 0.69
C LEU A 65 -3.77 2.70 1.76
N ILE A 66 -4.16 2.55 3.03
CA ILE A 66 -3.22 2.21 4.12
C ILE A 66 -2.51 0.89 3.80
N THR A 67 -3.26 -0.12 3.36
CA THR A 67 -2.70 -1.42 2.98
C THR A 67 -1.76 -1.27 1.77
N ALA A 68 -2.13 -0.47 0.77
CA ALA A 68 -1.28 -0.19 -0.40
C ALA A 68 0.04 0.51 -0.03
N VAL A 69 0.00 1.54 0.83
CA VAL A 69 1.20 2.23 1.35
C VAL A 69 2.06 1.25 2.16
N GLY A 70 1.43 0.42 2.99
CA GLY A 70 2.16 -0.58 3.77
C GLY A 70 2.87 -1.60 2.88
N ILE A 71 2.25 -2.04 1.77
CA ILE A 71 2.87 -2.94 0.79
C ILE A 71 4.04 -2.22 0.11
N ALA A 72 3.86 -0.94 -0.24
CA ALA A 72 4.93 -0.12 -0.79
C ALA A 72 6.11 0.03 0.21
N GLY A 73 5.82 0.20 1.50
CA GLY A 73 6.83 0.25 2.56
C GLY A 73 7.54 -1.09 2.75
N LEU A 74 6.79 -2.20 2.79
CA LEU A 74 7.33 -3.55 2.90
C LEU A 74 8.26 -3.89 1.73
N THR A 75 7.84 -3.60 0.51
CA THR A 75 8.66 -3.81 -0.70
C THR A 75 9.91 -2.94 -0.70
N SER A 76 9.82 -1.72 -0.18
CA SER A 76 10.99 -0.86 0.00
C SER A 76 11.99 -1.42 1.02
N ILE A 77 11.50 -1.98 2.13
CA ILE A 77 12.32 -2.62 3.18
C ILE A 77 13.02 -3.88 2.64
N LEU A 78 12.29 -4.66 1.84
CA LEU A 78 12.78 -5.89 1.21
C LEU A 78 13.64 -5.65 -0.03
N SER A 79 13.81 -4.40 -0.47
CA SER A 79 14.61 -4.12 -1.67
C SER A 79 16.08 -4.51 -1.50
N GLU A 80 16.62 -5.24 -2.49
CA GLU A 80 18.05 -5.50 -2.65
C GLU A 80 18.84 -4.20 -2.90
N ILE A 81 18.19 -3.25 -3.56
CA ILE A 81 18.75 -1.95 -3.89
C ILE A 81 18.50 -1.00 -2.71
N ARG A 82 19.50 -0.21 -2.32
CA ARG A 82 19.43 0.73 -1.19
C ARG A 82 19.17 2.16 -1.67
N GLY A 83 18.72 3.00 -0.74
CA GLY A 83 18.54 4.43 -1.00
C GLY A 83 17.25 4.76 -1.77
N PRO A 84 17.18 5.94 -2.40
CA PRO A 84 16.00 6.39 -3.14
C PRO A 84 15.58 5.47 -4.30
N ALA A 85 16.52 4.69 -4.85
CA ALA A 85 16.24 3.72 -5.90
C ALA A 85 15.32 2.57 -5.41
N ALA A 86 15.40 2.19 -4.14
CA ALA A 86 14.57 1.15 -3.52
C ALA A 86 13.07 1.47 -3.53
N VAL A 87 12.76 2.77 -3.43
CA VAL A 87 11.39 3.25 -3.25
C VAL A 87 10.75 3.73 -4.54
N LEU A 88 11.50 3.80 -5.64
CA LEU A 88 11.02 4.31 -6.93
C LEU A 88 9.77 3.55 -7.43
N TRP A 89 9.83 2.22 -7.51
CA TRP A 89 8.72 1.42 -8.01
C TRP A 89 7.54 1.33 -7.02
N PRO A 90 7.77 1.13 -5.71
CA PRO A 90 6.71 1.18 -4.71
C PRO A 90 5.95 2.52 -4.69
N THR A 91 6.67 3.65 -4.74
CA THR A 91 6.06 4.99 -4.72
C THR A 91 5.32 5.30 -6.01
N THR A 92 5.88 4.97 -7.18
CA THR A 92 5.19 5.17 -8.46
C THR A 92 3.92 4.30 -8.55
N THR A 93 3.97 3.06 -8.09
CA THR A 93 2.81 2.16 -8.02
C THR A 93 1.72 2.74 -7.12
N PHE A 94 2.08 3.18 -5.91
CA PHE A 94 1.12 3.75 -4.97
C PHE A 94 0.54 5.09 -5.47
N ALA A 95 1.39 6.01 -5.94
CA ALA A 95 0.97 7.33 -6.40
C ALA A 95 0.07 7.24 -7.63
N LEU A 96 0.54 6.56 -8.68
CA LEU A 96 -0.13 6.53 -9.96
C LEU A 96 -1.27 5.50 -9.95
N GLY A 97 -1.03 4.29 -9.43
CA GLY A 97 -2.05 3.24 -9.33
C GLY A 97 -3.15 3.60 -8.32
N GLY A 98 -2.78 4.08 -7.13
CA GLY A 98 -3.72 4.54 -6.12
C GLY A 98 -4.49 5.78 -6.56
N GLY A 99 -3.82 6.77 -7.15
CA GLY A 99 -4.47 7.98 -7.67
C GLY A 99 -5.46 7.66 -8.79
N LEU A 100 -5.07 6.79 -9.73
CA LEU A 100 -5.93 6.37 -10.83
C LEU A 100 -7.12 5.53 -10.34
N TRP A 101 -6.92 4.69 -9.32
CA TRP A 101 -8.01 3.96 -8.67
C TRP A 101 -9.04 4.90 -8.04
N LEU A 102 -8.60 5.91 -7.27
CA LEU A 102 -9.49 6.89 -6.63
C LEU A 102 -10.28 7.73 -7.65
N ILE A 103 -9.61 8.20 -8.71
CA ILE A 103 -10.26 8.98 -9.78
C ILE A 103 -11.17 8.07 -10.59
N GLY A 104 -10.75 6.84 -10.88
CA GLY A 104 -11.53 5.84 -11.57
C GLY A 104 -12.81 5.49 -10.84
N GLU A 105 -12.79 5.40 -9.50
CA GLU A 105 -13.99 5.17 -8.70
C GLU A 105 -15.01 6.32 -8.80
N ARG A 106 -14.55 7.56 -9.04
CA ARG A 106 -15.44 8.71 -9.30
C ARG A 106 -16.03 8.64 -10.71
N ILE A 107 -15.21 8.29 -11.71
CA ILE A 107 -15.62 8.17 -13.11
C ILE A 107 -16.60 7.01 -13.28
N TRP A 108 -16.33 5.86 -12.67
CA TRP A 108 -17.21 4.69 -12.70
C TRP A 108 -18.60 5.03 -12.17
N ARG A 109 -18.69 5.78 -11.07
CA ARG A 109 -19.98 6.22 -10.53
C ARG A 109 -20.72 7.22 -11.41
N ALA A 110 -19.98 8.16 -11.98
CA ALA A 110 -20.59 9.22 -12.78
C ALA A 110 -21.06 8.71 -14.15
N TRP A 111 -20.29 7.80 -14.77
CA TRP A 111 -20.47 7.45 -16.18
C TRP A 111 -20.44 5.96 -16.49
N HIS A 112 -20.29 5.09 -15.49
CA HIS A 112 -20.13 3.65 -15.70
C HIS A 112 -18.97 3.33 -16.66
N TRP A 113 -17.92 4.16 -16.64
CA TRP A 113 -16.69 3.87 -17.39
C TRP A 113 -15.66 3.19 -16.50
N GLN A 114 -15.45 1.89 -16.77
CA GLN A 114 -14.72 0.95 -15.90
C GLN A 114 -13.20 0.96 -16.13
N ILE A 115 -12.72 1.48 -17.26
CA ILE A 115 -11.32 1.35 -17.66
C ILE A 115 -10.35 1.99 -16.64
N PRO A 116 -10.57 3.24 -16.17
CA PRO A 116 -9.60 3.89 -15.28
C PRO A 116 -9.47 3.16 -13.93
N ILE A 117 -10.59 2.70 -13.35
CA ILE A 117 -10.56 1.95 -12.08
C ILE A 117 -9.84 0.62 -12.25
N SER A 118 -10.07 -0.09 -13.36
CA SER A 118 -9.41 -1.36 -13.65
C SER A 118 -7.90 -1.20 -13.81
N VAL A 119 -7.44 -0.17 -14.53
CA VAL A 119 -6.00 0.10 -14.69
C VAL A 119 -5.35 0.43 -13.34
N GLY A 120 -6.02 1.20 -12.49
CA GLY A 120 -5.55 1.47 -11.12
C GLY A 120 -5.42 0.20 -10.27
N VAL A 121 -6.43 -0.68 -10.30
CA VAL A 121 -6.40 -1.99 -9.61
C VAL A 121 -5.26 -2.86 -10.15
N LEU A 122 -5.11 -2.98 -11.47
CA LEU A 122 -4.06 -3.80 -12.08
C LEU A 122 -2.66 -3.33 -11.67
N ALA A 123 -2.45 -2.01 -11.61
CA ALA A 123 -1.20 -1.43 -11.14
C ALA A 123 -0.93 -1.73 -9.67
N LEU A 124 -1.92 -1.54 -8.79
CA LEU A 124 -1.79 -1.80 -7.36
C LEU A 124 -1.57 -3.29 -7.03
N VAL A 125 -2.19 -4.19 -7.80
CA VAL A 125 -1.97 -5.64 -7.66
C VAL A 125 -0.60 -6.06 -8.19
N GLY A 126 -0.06 -5.32 -9.18
CA GLY A 126 1.25 -5.57 -9.76
C GLY A 126 1.24 -6.56 -10.92
N VAL A 127 0.22 -6.45 -11.78
CA VAL A 127 0.13 -7.22 -13.03
C VAL A 127 1.25 -6.82 -14.00
N PRO A 128 1.74 -7.73 -14.88
CA PRO A 128 2.75 -7.39 -15.90
C PRO A 128 2.45 -6.09 -16.64
N PHE A 129 3.51 -5.41 -17.07
CA PHE A 129 3.45 -4.09 -17.71
C PHE A 129 2.98 -2.94 -16.81
N THR A 130 2.96 -3.15 -15.50
CA THR A 130 2.72 -2.09 -14.51
C THR A 130 3.95 -1.93 -13.60
N PRO A 131 4.18 -0.74 -13.02
CA PRO A 131 5.27 -0.57 -12.05
C PRO A 131 5.12 -1.50 -10.82
N GLY A 132 3.89 -1.92 -10.51
CA GLY A 132 3.64 -2.86 -9.41
C GLY A 132 4.25 -4.24 -9.66
N PHE A 133 4.42 -4.67 -10.92
CA PHE A 133 5.09 -5.94 -11.23
C PHE A 133 6.54 -5.95 -10.75
N LEU A 134 7.23 -4.80 -10.88
CA LEU A 134 8.59 -4.64 -10.40
C LEU A 134 8.66 -4.75 -8.88
N THR A 135 7.63 -4.29 -8.17
CA THR A 135 7.54 -4.47 -6.71
C THR A 135 7.33 -5.93 -6.30
N GLN A 136 6.62 -6.75 -7.10
CA GLN A 136 6.46 -8.18 -6.84
C GLN A 136 7.80 -8.94 -6.93
N SER A 137 8.69 -8.52 -7.83
CA SER A 137 10.02 -9.12 -7.94
C SER A 137 10.86 -8.95 -6.67
N VAL A 138 10.61 -7.89 -5.89
CA VAL A 138 11.26 -7.65 -4.61
C VAL A 138 10.67 -8.55 -3.51
N VAL A 139 9.34 -8.73 -3.49
CA VAL A 139 8.69 -9.67 -2.55
C VAL A 139 9.16 -11.11 -2.76
N ALA A 140 9.48 -11.49 -4.01
CA ALA A 140 9.99 -12.81 -4.33
C ALA A 140 11.28 -13.17 -3.55
N GLN A 141 12.01 -12.19 -3.00
CA GLN A 141 13.14 -12.45 -2.12
C GLN A 141 12.74 -13.21 -0.84
N LEU A 142 11.52 -13.03 -0.31
CA LEU A 142 11.03 -13.81 0.83
C LEU A 142 11.02 -15.32 0.52
N VAL A 143 10.71 -15.69 -0.73
CA VAL A 143 10.73 -17.07 -1.21
C VAL A 143 12.15 -17.56 -1.42
N VAL A 144 13.01 -16.72 -2.03
CA VAL A 144 14.41 -17.07 -2.32
C VAL A 144 15.19 -17.32 -1.02
N VAL A 145 15.11 -16.39 -0.05
CA VAL A 145 15.77 -16.52 1.26
C VAL A 145 15.16 -17.67 2.07
N GLY A 146 13.83 -17.87 1.98
CA GLY A 146 13.15 -19.00 2.62
C GLY A 146 13.54 -20.38 2.06
N SER A 147 14.10 -20.44 0.84
CA SER A 147 14.44 -21.69 0.16
C SER A 147 15.91 -22.12 0.33
N CYS A 148 16.69 -21.43 1.17
CA CYS A 148 18.08 -21.81 1.44
C CYS A 148 18.16 -23.15 2.19
N PRO A 149 18.78 -24.20 1.60
CA PRO A 149 18.73 -25.57 2.13
C PRO A 149 19.64 -25.83 3.34
N ASP A 150 20.59 -24.93 3.64
CA ASP A 150 21.59 -25.14 4.70
C ASP A 150 21.10 -24.70 6.07
N ALA A 151 20.45 -25.62 6.81
CA ALA A 151 19.96 -25.42 8.18
C ALA A 151 21.04 -25.01 9.21
N ASN A 152 22.32 -25.27 8.91
CA ASN A 152 23.45 -24.94 9.78
C ASN A 152 24.01 -23.53 9.57
N THR A 153 23.59 -22.84 8.51
CA THR A 153 23.96 -21.43 8.28
C THR A 153 22.92 -20.49 8.90
N LEU A 154 23.32 -19.25 9.22
CA LEU A 154 22.40 -18.19 9.65
C LEU A 154 21.22 -18.03 8.66
N CYS A 155 21.49 -18.26 7.37
CA CYS A 155 20.50 -18.24 6.30
C CYS A 155 19.43 -19.33 6.46
N GLY A 156 19.80 -20.55 6.87
CA GLY A 156 18.83 -21.63 7.14
C GLY A 156 17.96 -21.38 8.37
N ARG A 157 18.52 -20.84 9.47
CA ARG A 157 17.73 -20.48 10.66
C ARG A 157 16.74 -19.35 10.38
N LEU A 158 17.15 -18.33 9.62
CA LEU A 158 16.28 -17.21 9.21
C LEU A 158 15.26 -17.65 8.14
N GLY A 159 15.65 -18.55 7.23
CA GLY A 159 14.79 -19.05 6.15
C GLY A 159 13.54 -19.78 6.64
N VAL A 160 13.62 -20.51 7.76
CA VAL A 160 12.44 -21.15 8.39
C VAL A 160 11.39 -20.11 8.81
N LEU A 161 11.80 -18.92 9.23
CA LEU A 161 10.88 -17.84 9.61
C LEU A 161 10.34 -17.07 8.38
N MET A 162 11.06 -17.08 7.26
CA MET A 162 10.62 -16.37 6.05
C MET A 162 9.41 -17.03 5.36
N TRP A 163 9.30 -18.36 5.40
CA TRP A 163 8.14 -19.09 4.87
C TRP A 163 6.79 -18.72 5.50
N PRO A 164 6.62 -18.71 6.83
CA PRO A 164 5.38 -18.28 7.45
C PRO A 164 5.10 -16.80 7.23
N LEU A 165 6.12 -15.95 7.16
CA LEU A 165 5.97 -14.54 6.79
C LEU A 165 5.48 -14.38 5.35
N PHE A 166 6.02 -15.17 4.42
CA PHE A 166 5.56 -15.22 3.05
C PHE A 166 4.10 -15.69 2.97
N ALA A 167 3.74 -16.76 3.70
CA ALA A 167 2.34 -17.21 3.78
C ALA A 167 1.41 -16.13 4.34
N ALA A 168 1.82 -15.41 5.39
CA ALA A 168 1.07 -14.28 5.95
C ALA A 168 0.94 -13.12 4.94
N TYR A 169 1.97 -12.85 4.15
CA TYR A 169 1.90 -11.90 3.04
C TYR A 169 0.90 -12.37 1.97
N ILE A 170 0.92 -13.65 1.56
CA ILE A 170 -0.05 -14.20 0.59
C ILE A 170 -1.48 -13.99 1.08
N VAL A 171 -1.76 -14.29 2.35
CA VAL A 171 -3.09 -14.08 2.95
C VAL A 171 -3.47 -12.60 2.96
N THR A 172 -2.53 -11.73 3.34
CA THR A 172 -2.73 -10.27 3.32
C THR A 172 -3.09 -9.80 1.91
N GLN A 173 -2.31 -10.20 0.91
CA GLN A 173 -2.47 -9.80 -0.48
C GLN A 173 -3.74 -10.38 -1.10
N MET A 174 -4.13 -11.61 -0.74
CA MET A 174 -5.42 -12.21 -1.10
C MET A 174 -6.59 -11.36 -0.59
N ILE A 175 -6.56 -10.96 0.68
CA ILE A 175 -7.61 -10.11 1.27
C ILE A 175 -7.62 -8.75 0.58
N TYR A 176 -6.44 -8.15 0.36
CA TYR A 176 -6.29 -6.86 -0.32
C TYR A 176 -6.85 -6.89 -1.75
N VAL A 177 -6.50 -7.90 -2.56
CA VAL A 177 -7.04 -8.09 -3.91
C VAL A 177 -8.56 -8.23 -3.87
N SER A 178 -9.11 -9.07 -2.98
CA SER A 178 -10.56 -9.22 -2.85
C SER A 178 -11.26 -7.89 -2.50
N SER A 179 -10.56 -7.06 -1.72
CA SER A 179 -11.05 -5.76 -1.30
C SER A 179 -11.04 -4.73 -2.43
N LEU A 180 -10.03 -4.75 -3.31
CA LEU A 180 -10.00 -3.94 -4.52
C LEU A 180 -11.13 -4.34 -5.47
N LEU A 181 -11.36 -5.64 -5.65
CA LEU A 181 -12.41 -6.17 -6.52
C LEU A 181 -13.83 -5.81 -6.03
N ARG A 182 -14.03 -5.56 -4.72
CA ARG A 182 -15.28 -5.01 -4.18
C ARG A 182 -15.71 -3.73 -4.89
N SER A 183 -14.74 -2.90 -5.29
CA SER A 183 -15.03 -1.63 -5.96
C SER A 183 -15.70 -1.82 -7.33
N TRP A 184 -15.60 -3.01 -7.93
CA TRP A 184 -16.30 -3.38 -9.18
C TRP A 184 -17.74 -3.85 -8.95
N ASP A 185 -18.01 -4.52 -7.83
CA ASP A 185 -19.30 -5.15 -7.52
C ASP A 185 -20.31 -4.19 -6.86
N SER A 186 -19.84 -3.02 -6.42
CA SER A 186 -20.70 -2.03 -5.80
C SER A 186 -21.60 -1.40 -6.87
N GLU A 187 -22.88 -1.79 -6.91
CA GLU A 187 -23.89 -1.05 -7.68
C GLU A 187 -23.78 0.45 -7.35
N PRO A 188 -23.90 1.35 -8.34
CA PRO A 188 -23.86 2.79 -8.12
C PRO A 188 -25.09 3.26 -7.33
N GLY A 189 -25.08 3.02 -6.02
CA GLY A 189 -26.16 3.40 -5.09
C GLY A 189 -26.17 4.89 -4.72
N GLY A 190 -25.58 5.75 -5.56
CA GLY A 190 -25.61 7.20 -5.39
C GLY A 190 -26.39 7.82 -6.54
N SER A 191 -27.47 8.54 -6.20
CA SER A 191 -28.34 9.25 -7.14
C SER A 191 -27.55 9.97 -8.23
N VAL A 192 -27.97 9.76 -9.48
CA VAL A 192 -27.52 10.37 -10.75
C VAL A 192 -27.48 11.93 -10.73
N TRP A 193 -27.78 12.56 -9.59
CA TRP A 193 -28.11 13.98 -9.45
C TRP A 193 -27.14 14.83 -8.59
N GLU A 194 -26.11 14.26 -7.94
CA GLU A 194 -25.15 15.06 -7.14
C GLU A 194 -23.93 15.57 -7.92
N LEU A 195 -23.69 15.06 -9.12
CA LEU A 195 -22.75 15.62 -10.09
C LEU A 195 -23.58 16.04 -11.29
N SER A 196 -24.08 17.28 -11.32
CA SER A 196 -24.51 17.85 -12.60
C SER A 196 -23.33 17.70 -13.56
N PRO A 197 -23.49 17.01 -14.70
CA PRO A 197 -22.40 16.74 -15.62
C PRO A 197 -22.04 18.03 -16.35
N ASN A 198 -21.42 18.97 -15.65
CA ASN A 198 -20.77 20.10 -16.25
C ASN A 198 -19.62 19.52 -17.07
N ALA A 199 -19.65 19.76 -18.39
CA ALA A 199 -18.61 19.31 -19.32
C ALA A 199 -17.20 19.65 -18.84
N TRP A 200 -17.06 20.74 -18.07
CA TRP A 200 -15.83 21.12 -17.38
C TRP A 200 -15.30 20.10 -16.36
N VAL A 201 -16.17 19.58 -15.48
CA VAL A 201 -15.77 18.59 -14.47
C VAL A 201 -15.36 17.28 -15.14
N ILE A 202 -16.07 16.91 -16.22
CA ILE A 202 -15.76 15.74 -17.05
C ILE A 202 -14.39 15.91 -17.72
N GLY A 203 -14.16 17.03 -18.41
CA GLY A 203 -12.89 17.33 -19.06
C GLY A 203 -11.72 17.30 -18.07
N ARG A 204 -11.92 17.83 -16.86
CA ARG A 204 -10.91 17.80 -15.80
C ARG A 204 -10.60 16.38 -15.31
N LEU A 205 -11.61 15.54 -15.10
CA LEU A 205 -11.40 14.15 -14.67
C LEU A 205 -10.71 13.32 -15.76
N LEU A 206 -11.09 13.51 -17.03
CA LEU A 206 -10.41 12.89 -18.17
C LEU A 206 -8.95 13.34 -18.26
N ALA A 207 -8.69 14.63 -18.10
CA ALA A 207 -7.32 15.16 -18.05
C ALA A 207 -6.52 14.50 -16.92
N TYR A 208 -7.08 14.36 -15.72
CA TYR A 208 -6.39 13.66 -14.62
C TYR A 208 -6.12 12.18 -14.92
N VAL A 209 -7.06 11.47 -15.55
CA VAL A 209 -6.84 10.08 -15.98
C VAL A 209 -5.68 10.01 -16.96
N VAL A 210 -5.65 10.88 -17.96
CA VAL A 210 -4.58 10.90 -18.97
C VAL A 210 -3.23 11.24 -18.33
N VAL A 211 -3.20 12.25 -17.45
CA VAL A 211 -2.00 12.69 -16.74
C VAL A 211 -1.45 11.61 -15.80
N LEU A 212 -2.29 10.72 -15.26
CA LEU A 212 -1.83 9.60 -14.42
C LEU A 212 -1.53 8.33 -15.22
N ALA A 213 -2.35 8.02 -16.23
CA ALA A 213 -2.23 6.80 -17.01
C ALA A 213 -1.01 6.82 -17.94
N ILE A 214 -0.64 7.98 -18.52
CA ILE A 214 0.53 8.07 -19.39
C ILE A 214 1.82 7.78 -18.62
N PRO A 215 2.12 8.43 -17.48
CA PRO A 215 3.29 8.09 -16.67
C PRO A 215 3.24 6.66 -16.14
N LEU A 216 2.07 6.16 -15.76
CA LEU A 216 1.91 4.78 -15.28
C LEU A 216 2.28 3.77 -16.36
N ALA A 217 1.76 3.95 -17.58
CA ALA A 217 2.04 3.10 -18.72
C ALA A 217 3.51 3.21 -19.13
N THR A 218 4.09 4.42 -19.09
CA THR A 218 5.51 4.64 -19.40
C THR A 218 6.40 3.94 -18.40
N ALA A 219 6.10 4.06 -17.10
CA ALA A 219 6.85 3.39 -16.03
C ALA A 219 6.77 1.86 -16.11
N GLY A 220 5.61 1.32 -16.51
CA GLY A 220 5.40 -0.12 -16.63
C GLY A 220 5.94 -0.74 -17.92
N LEU A 221 5.85 -0.05 -19.06
CA LEU A 221 6.32 -0.54 -20.36
C LEU A 221 7.81 -0.24 -20.62
N PHE A 222 8.30 0.91 -20.14
CA PHE A 222 9.65 1.40 -20.39
C PHE A 222 10.37 1.76 -19.08
N PRO A 223 10.60 0.80 -18.17
CA PRO A 223 11.21 1.09 -16.88
C PRO A 223 12.63 1.65 -17.00
N VAL A 224 13.40 1.24 -18.02
CA VAL A 224 14.74 1.80 -18.30
C VAL A 224 14.69 3.29 -18.65
N MET A 225 13.65 3.73 -19.35
CA MET A 225 13.47 5.16 -19.64
C MET A 225 13.19 5.92 -18.35
N MET A 226 12.38 5.35 -17.44
CA MET A 226 12.04 5.97 -16.17
C MET A 226 13.26 6.07 -15.23
N THR A 227 14.09 5.05 -15.15
CA THR A 227 15.32 5.09 -14.34
C THR A 227 16.31 6.12 -14.86
N ASN A 228 16.44 6.27 -16.17
CA ASN A 228 17.26 7.31 -16.79
C ASN A 228 16.72 8.72 -16.52
N LEU A 229 15.39 8.93 -16.61
CA LEU A 229 14.75 10.21 -16.28
C LEU A 229 14.92 10.58 -14.80
N ALA A 230 14.86 9.59 -13.91
CA ALA A 230 15.04 9.78 -12.47
C ALA A 230 16.53 9.87 -12.06
N ASN A 231 17.47 9.67 -12.99
CA ASN A 231 18.90 9.56 -12.72
C ASN A 231 19.25 8.49 -11.65
N LEU A 232 18.54 7.35 -11.70
CA LEU A 232 18.67 6.21 -10.78
C LEU A 232 18.86 4.91 -11.59
N PRO A 233 20.03 4.69 -12.22
CA PRO A 233 20.22 3.60 -13.18
C PRO A 233 20.05 2.20 -12.58
N ASP A 234 20.34 2.04 -11.28
CA ASP A 234 20.29 0.75 -10.58
C ASP A 234 18.93 0.45 -9.94
N ALA A 235 17.87 1.21 -10.25
CA ALA A 235 16.57 1.02 -9.61
C ALA A 235 15.80 -0.22 -10.08
N ILE A 236 16.18 -0.87 -11.17
CA ILE A 236 15.49 -2.07 -11.67
C ILE A 236 15.93 -3.31 -10.86
N PRO A 237 15.01 -4.02 -10.17
CA PRO A 237 15.37 -5.20 -9.40
C PRO A 237 15.88 -6.34 -10.28
N ARG A 238 16.88 -7.08 -9.78
CA ARG A 238 17.52 -8.18 -10.53
C ARG A 238 16.57 -9.33 -10.88
N GLY A 239 15.50 -9.53 -10.09
CA GLY A 239 14.48 -10.56 -10.31
C GLY A 239 13.43 -10.23 -11.40
N ALA A 240 13.43 -9.02 -11.95
CA ALA A 240 12.45 -8.57 -12.92
C ALA A 240 12.65 -9.16 -14.34
N GLY A 241 13.86 -9.64 -14.64
CA GLY A 241 14.26 -10.23 -15.93
C GLY A 241 14.38 -9.22 -17.09
N ASN A 242 14.41 -9.70 -18.34
CA ASN A 242 14.61 -8.86 -19.53
C ASN A 242 13.71 -9.32 -20.70
N PRO A 243 12.66 -8.56 -21.09
CA PRO A 243 12.28 -7.25 -20.55
C PRO A 243 11.72 -7.34 -19.11
N PRO A 244 12.06 -6.37 -18.24
CA PRO A 244 11.78 -6.42 -16.80
C PRO A 244 10.29 -6.37 -16.41
N SER A 245 9.41 -6.10 -17.37
CA SER A 245 7.98 -5.91 -17.16
C SER A 245 7.13 -7.16 -17.42
N ALA A 246 7.70 -8.23 -17.98
CA ALA A 246 6.93 -9.38 -18.46
C ALA A 246 7.61 -10.74 -18.25
N VAL A 247 8.95 -10.79 -18.20
CA VAL A 247 9.69 -12.06 -18.14
C VAL A 247 10.36 -12.17 -16.78
N ALA A 248 9.66 -12.70 -15.78
CA ALA A 248 10.19 -12.90 -14.44
C ALA A 248 10.34 -14.39 -14.09
N GLY A 249 11.18 -14.67 -13.08
CA GLY A 249 11.35 -16.02 -12.53
C GLY A 249 10.06 -16.57 -11.92
N TRP A 250 9.98 -17.90 -11.78
CA TRP A 250 8.77 -18.57 -11.25
C TRP A 250 8.39 -18.08 -9.84
N GLN A 251 9.36 -17.64 -9.03
CA GLN A 251 9.15 -17.10 -7.69
C GLN A 251 8.29 -15.82 -7.73
N VAL A 252 8.57 -14.93 -8.70
CA VAL A 252 7.80 -13.69 -8.91
C VAL A 252 6.37 -14.03 -9.30
N TRP A 253 6.20 -15.00 -10.21
CA TRP A 253 4.87 -15.49 -10.58
C TRP A 253 4.12 -16.11 -9.42
N LEU A 254 4.79 -16.80 -8.49
CA LEU A 254 4.13 -17.32 -7.30
C LEU A 254 3.66 -16.19 -6.37
N THR A 255 4.47 -15.15 -6.19
CA THR A 255 4.11 -13.97 -5.39
C THR A 255 2.94 -13.17 -5.99
N LEU A 256 2.74 -13.25 -7.31
CA LEU A 256 1.67 -12.56 -8.02
C LEU A 256 0.42 -13.46 -8.19
N ALA A 257 0.57 -14.59 -8.86
CA ALA A 257 -0.54 -15.46 -9.26
C ALA A 257 -1.21 -16.13 -8.06
N GLY A 258 -0.45 -16.50 -7.02
CA GLY A 258 -0.99 -17.09 -5.80
C GLY A 258 -2.04 -16.19 -5.13
N PRO A 259 -1.65 -14.98 -4.67
CA PRO A 259 -2.59 -14.06 -4.05
C PRO A 259 -3.69 -13.58 -4.98
N LEU A 260 -3.40 -13.40 -6.28
CA LEU A 260 -4.36 -12.91 -7.24
C LEU A 260 -5.48 -13.94 -7.46
N THR A 261 -5.13 -15.21 -7.70
CA THR A 261 -6.12 -16.29 -7.88
C THR A 261 -6.93 -16.51 -6.61
N LEU A 262 -6.28 -16.57 -5.44
CA LEU A 262 -6.95 -16.69 -4.15
C LEU A 262 -7.84 -15.47 -3.85
N GLY A 263 -7.38 -14.27 -4.19
CA GLY A 263 -8.12 -13.02 -3.96
C GLY A 263 -9.36 -12.90 -4.86
N ILE A 264 -9.26 -13.31 -6.12
CA ILE A 264 -10.41 -13.42 -7.04
C ILE A 264 -11.38 -14.47 -6.53
N LEU A 265 -10.89 -15.66 -6.14
CA LEU A 265 -11.73 -16.72 -5.61
C LEU A 265 -12.45 -16.27 -4.32
N LEU A 266 -11.76 -15.55 -3.44
CA LEU A 266 -12.34 -14.94 -2.25
C LEU A 266 -13.38 -13.87 -2.59
N ALA A 267 -13.15 -13.06 -3.63
CA ALA A 267 -14.10 -12.06 -4.09
C ALA A 267 -15.39 -12.70 -4.61
N ILE A 268 -15.29 -13.77 -5.42
CA ILE A 268 -16.42 -14.53 -5.93
C ILE A 268 -17.16 -15.23 -4.77
N ALA A 269 -16.42 -15.88 -3.88
CA ALA A 269 -16.99 -16.60 -2.75
C ALA A 269 -17.49 -15.67 -1.62
N ARG A 270 -17.34 -14.35 -1.75
CA ARG A 270 -17.54 -13.41 -0.65
C ARG A 270 -18.97 -13.39 -0.13
N THR A 271 -19.96 -13.49 -1.00
CA THR A 271 -21.38 -13.55 -0.62
C THR A 271 -21.63 -14.80 0.24
N HIS A 272 -21.18 -15.96 -0.21
CA HIS A 272 -21.26 -17.23 0.52
C HIS A 272 -20.46 -17.25 1.81
N VAL A 273 -19.25 -16.68 1.83
CA VAL A 273 -18.40 -16.60 3.02
C VAL A 273 -19.03 -15.66 4.05
N ARG A 274 -19.60 -14.53 3.61
CA ARG A 274 -20.30 -13.59 4.49
C ARG A 274 -21.56 -14.21 5.05
N GLU A 275 -22.32 -14.93 4.22
CA GLU A 275 -23.51 -15.67 4.65
C GLU A 275 -23.16 -16.81 5.61
N ALA A 276 -22.12 -17.60 5.34
CA ALA A 276 -21.61 -18.64 6.23
C ALA A 276 -21.06 -18.09 7.57
N LEU A 277 -20.38 -16.94 7.52
CA LEU A 277 -19.92 -16.23 8.72
C LEU A 277 -21.07 -15.58 9.49
N SER A 278 -22.17 -15.24 8.84
CA SER A 278 -23.36 -14.63 9.47
C SER A 278 -24.37 -15.65 10.00
N THR A 279 -24.48 -16.81 9.36
CA THR A 279 -25.35 -17.93 9.77
C THR A 279 -24.73 -18.76 10.89
N SER A 280 -23.45 -18.55 11.21
CA SER A 280 -22.80 -19.03 12.44
C SER A 280 -23.23 -18.23 13.68
N GLU A 281 -24.50 -17.84 13.74
CA GLU A 281 -25.17 -17.23 14.87
C GLU A 281 -25.51 -18.32 15.90
N ASN A 282 -24.51 -19.05 16.41
CA ASN A 282 -24.61 -19.79 17.68
C ASN A 282 -23.31 -20.37 18.28
N ARG A 283 -22.13 -19.77 18.00
CA ARG A 283 -20.98 -19.87 18.93
C ARG A 283 -20.30 -18.53 19.10
N ALA A 284 -20.81 -17.79 20.08
CA ALA A 284 -20.19 -16.61 20.64
C ALA A 284 -18.73 -16.85 21.03
N GLY A 285 -17.84 -15.94 20.61
CA GLY A 285 -16.50 -15.83 21.20
C GLY A 285 -15.54 -14.88 20.50
N THR A 286 -15.40 -14.93 19.17
CA THR A 286 -14.18 -14.39 18.51
C THR A 286 -14.40 -13.32 17.43
N LEU A 287 -15.60 -13.16 16.89
CA LEU A 287 -15.90 -12.15 15.86
C LEU A 287 -16.38 -10.77 16.37
N PRO A 288 -17.13 -10.63 17.50
CA PRO A 288 -17.46 -9.29 18.00
C PRO A 288 -16.22 -8.56 18.53
N THR A 289 -15.21 -9.30 18.98
CA THR A 289 -13.90 -8.75 19.38
C THR A 289 -13.11 -8.25 18.18
N LEU A 290 -13.09 -8.96 17.04
CA LEU A 290 -12.46 -8.47 15.80
C LEU A 290 -13.18 -7.24 15.22
N ARG A 291 -14.52 -7.19 15.29
CA ARG A 291 -15.33 -6.05 14.82
C ARG A 291 -15.20 -4.82 15.74
N SER A 292 -15.16 -5.03 17.05
CA SER A 292 -14.89 -3.94 17.99
C SER A 292 -13.42 -3.50 17.92
N TRP A 293 -12.48 -4.41 17.67
CA TRP A 293 -11.06 -4.12 17.44
C TRP A 293 -10.84 -3.32 16.14
N SER A 294 -11.51 -3.67 15.03
CA SER A 294 -11.45 -2.85 13.81
C SER A 294 -12.08 -1.47 14.02
N SER A 295 -13.15 -1.34 14.83
CA SER A 295 -13.71 -0.02 15.20
C SER A 295 -12.82 0.78 16.18
N ARG A 296 -12.01 0.09 16.99
CA ARG A 296 -11.04 0.69 17.92
C ARG A 296 -9.78 1.11 17.17
N ILE A 297 -9.31 0.29 16.23
CA ILE A 297 -8.26 0.65 15.26
C ILE A 297 -8.75 1.76 14.35
N ALA A 298 -9.99 1.72 13.85
CA ALA A 298 -10.55 2.82 13.08
C ALA A 298 -10.62 4.10 13.93
N ARG A 299 -10.94 4.04 15.23
CA ARG A 299 -10.88 5.20 16.14
C ARG A 299 -9.46 5.67 16.49
N LEU A 300 -8.49 4.75 16.57
CA LEU A 300 -7.07 5.05 16.76
C LEU A 300 -6.43 5.61 15.47
N ALA A 301 -6.85 5.10 14.31
CA ALA A 301 -6.38 5.42 12.96
C ALA A 301 -7.10 6.64 12.37
N THR A 302 -8.34 6.93 12.77
CA THR A 302 -9.00 8.22 12.48
C THR A 302 -8.38 9.37 13.27
N LEU A 303 -7.42 9.08 14.15
CA LEU A 303 -6.47 10.06 14.69
C LEU A 303 -7.14 11.25 15.38
N ASP A 304 -8.39 11.12 15.83
CA ASP A 304 -9.17 12.27 16.29
C ASP A 304 -8.69 12.80 17.65
N TRP A 305 -7.95 11.97 18.40
CA TRP A 305 -7.30 12.31 19.66
C TRP A 305 -5.90 12.93 19.44
N ILE A 306 -5.14 12.44 18.45
CA ILE A 306 -3.86 13.04 18.06
C ILE A 306 -4.12 14.36 17.33
N SER A 307 -5.13 14.49 16.47
CA SER A 307 -5.48 15.77 15.84
C SER A 307 -5.82 16.85 16.89
N ARG A 308 -6.38 16.45 18.04
CA ARG A 308 -6.61 17.32 19.20
C ARG A 308 -5.33 17.59 19.97
N LEU A 309 -4.46 16.60 20.16
CA LEU A 309 -3.16 16.75 20.82
C LEU A 309 -2.19 17.62 20.01
N THR A 310 -2.21 17.50 18.67
CA THR A 310 -1.44 18.31 17.73
C THR A 310 -2.01 19.73 17.68
N ARG A 311 -3.34 19.91 17.64
CA ARG A 311 -3.96 21.25 17.78
C ARG A 311 -3.67 21.93 19.12
N TRP A 312 -3.62 21.13 20.18
CA TRP A 312 -3.24 21.59 21.51
C TRP A 312 -1.75 21.93 21.61
N GLY A 313 -0.89 21.14 20.96
CA GLY A 313 0.55 21.40 20.82
C GLY A 313 0.88 22.61 19.96
N THR A 314 0.19 22.79 18.82
CA THR A 314 0.31 24.00 17.98
C THR A 314 -0.23 25.24 18.69
N GLY A 315 -1.28 25.09 19.51
CA GLY A 315 -1.81 26.19 20.33
C GLY A 315 -0.86 26.64 21.44
N ARG A 316 -0.03 25.76 22.00
CA ARG A 316 1.01 26.12 22.98
C ARG A 316 2.33 26.55 22.36
N ALA A 317 2.72 25.99 21.21
CA ALA A 317 3.88 26.44 20.45
C ALA A 317 3.66 27.84 19.86
N GLY A 318 2.42 28.18 19.45
CA GLY A 318 2.04 29.49 18.94
C GLY A 318 2.20 30.66 19.92
N ALA A 319 2.33 30.41 21.23
CA ALA A 319 2.57 31.47 22.23
C ALA A 319 4.07 31.78 22.44
N VAL A 320 4.98 30.91 21.97
CA VAL A 320 6.44 31.05 22.12
C VAL A 320 7.11 31.44 20.79
N TRP A 321 6.37 31.39 19.68
CA TRP A 321 6.90 31.40 18.31
C TRP A 321 6.45 32.61 17.48
N ASP A 322 6.29 33.78 18.11
CA ASP A 322 5.79 35.01 17.46
C ASP A 322 6.91 35.88 16.81
N VAL A 323 8.16 35.38 16.74
CA VAL A 323 9.32 36.18 16.26
C VAL A 323 10.13 35.50 15.14
N GLY A 324 9.77 34.29 14.69
CA GLY A 324 10.58 33.64 13.65
C GLY A 324 9.85 32.56 12.87
N LEU A 325 9.51 32.90 11.63
CA LEU A 325 9.17 31.98 10.54
C LEU A 325 7.74 31.45 10.53
N GLU A 326 6.87 32.32 10.00
CA GLU A 326 6.01 31.98 8.85
C GLU A 326 6.81 31.09 7.85
N ILE A 327 6.21 29.99 7.40
CA ILE A 327 6.71 28.93 6.49
C ILE A 327 6.98 27.58 7.21
N VAL A 328 6.21 26.57 6.79
CA VAL A 328 6.27 25.11 7.08
C VAL A 328 5.26 24.55 8.11
N GLU A 329 3.98 24.52 7.71
CA GLU A 329 2.93 23.61 8.22
C GLU A 329 2.91 22.33 7.32
N GLY A 330 2.77 21.08 7.74
CA GLY A 330 2.51 20.48 9.05
C GLY A 330 1.47 19.35 8.98
N ALA A 331 1.75 18.18 8.37
CA ALA A 331 0.81 17.02 8.39
C ALA A 331 1.42 15.63 8.04
N GLY A 332 2.61 15.27 8.55
CA GLY A 332 3.25 13.98 8.24
C GLY A 332 3.25 12.90 9.33
N HIS A 333 2.85 13.19 10.58
CA HIS A 333 3.59 12.68 11.75
C HIS A 333 3.41 11.22 12.24
N MET A 334 2.58 10.35 11.67
CA MET A 334 2.55 8.93 12.11
C MET A 334 3.59 8.04 11.40
N GLY A 335 3.89 8.33 10.13
CA GLY A 335 5.10 7.80 9.49
C GLY A 335 6.34 8.23 10.28
N TRP A 336 6.33 9.43 10.85
CA TRP A 336 7.39 9.92 11.73
C TRP A 336 7.45 9.24 13.09
N VAL A 337 6.37 8.78 13.73
CA VAL A 337 6.50 8.06 15.01
C VAL A 337 7.11 6.67 14.81
N VAL A 338 6.78 5.99 13.71
CA VAL A 338 7.41 4.72 13.36
C VAL A 338 8.84 4.94 12.87
N VAL A 339 9.09 5.95 12.03
CA VAL A 339 10.44 6.30 11.55
C VAL A 339 11.32 6.86 12.68
N PHE A 340 10.82 7.70 13.59
CA PHE A 340 11.53 8.15 14.80
C PHE A 340 11.65 7.04 15.84
N GLY A 341 10.69 6.12 15.91
CA GLY A 341 10.82 4.91 16.73
C GLY A 341 11.95 4.01 16.21
N ILE A 342 12.04 3.85 14.88
CA ILE A 342 13.12 3.12 14.21
C ILE A 342 14.45 3.88 14.32
N ILE A 343 14.48 5.21 14.14
CA ILE A 343 15.68 6.06 14.29
C ILE A 343 16.13 6.12 15.75
N GLY A 344 15.22 6.23 16.70
CA GLY A 344 15.52 6.22 18.14
C GLY A 344 16.03 4.86 18.60
N TYR A 345 15.43 3.77 18.12
CA TYR A 345 15.96 2.42 18.31
C TYR A 345 17.34 2.26 17.67
N LEU A 346 17.55 2.79 16.46
CA LEU A 346 18.84 2.82 15.75
C LEU A 346 19.93 3.59 16.50
N LEU A 347 19.60 4.74 17.08
CA LEU A 347 20.54 5.59 17.83
C LEU A 347 20.87 5.03 19.23
N LEU A 348 19.98 4.22 19.81
CA LEU A 348 20.18 3.56 21.11
C LEU A 348 20.83 2.18 20.98
N SER A 349 20.90 1.61 19.76
CA SER A 349 21.50 0.29 19.49
C SER A 349 22.84 0.35 18.73
N ALA A 350 23.32 1.55 18.42
CA ALA A 350 24.70 1.86 18.02
C ALA A 350 25.53 2.24 19.26
#